data_AF-A0A6J1DQG4-F1
#
_entry.id   AF-A0A6J1DQG4-F1
#
_cell.length_a   1.000
_cell.length_b   1.000
_cell.length_c   1.000
_cell.angle_alpha   90.00
_cell.angle_beta   90.00
_cell.angle_gamma   90.00
#
_symmetry.space_group_name_H-M   'P 1'
#
loop_
_entity.id
_entity.type
_entity.pdbx_description
1 polymer ?
#
loop_
_entity_poly.entity_id
_entity_poly.type
_entity_poly.pdbx_seq_one_letter_code
_entity_poly.pdbx_strand_id
1 'polypeptide(L)'
;MNDADVSKQIQQMVRFIRQEAEEKANEISVSAEEEFNIEKLQLVEAEKKKIRQEYEKKEKQVEIRKKIEYSMQLNASRIKVLQAQDDVVNSMKEAASKELLNVSQNEHVYKNLLKDLIVQSLLRLKEPAVLLRCRKGDLHLVEAVLGSAAVEYAQKAKVHEPEIIIDHVHLPSGPSHHNPHGLSCSGGVVLASRDGKIVCENTLDARLDVVFRKKLPEIRKSLFSQVAA
;
A
#
# COMPACT_ATOMS: atom_id res chain seq x y z
N MET A 1 -118.37 5.62 5.33
CA MET A 1 -117.03 5.56 4.70
C MET A 1 -116.84 4.14 4.18
N ASN A 2 -116.34 3.98 2.96
CA ASN A 2 -116.33 2.70 2.24
C ASN A 2 -115.00 1.98 2.50
N ASP A 3 -115.01 0.77 3.07
CA ASP A 3 -113.80 0.01 3.46
C ASP A 3 -112.83 -0.23 2.29
N ALA A 4 -113.35 -0.31 1.06
CA ALA A 4 -112.56 -0.49 -0.15
C ALA A 4 -111.64 0.71 -0.47
N ASP A 5 -112.06 1.93 -0.12
CA ASP A 5 -111.28 3.14 -0.36
C ASP A 5 -110.19 3.31 0.70
N VAL A 6 -110.49 2.92 1.95
CA VAL A 6 -109.49 2.84 3.04
C VAL A 6 -108.41 1.81 2.70
N SER A 7 -108.78 0.64 2.17
CA SER A 7 -107.82 -0.39 1.75
C SER A 7 -106.89 0.08 0.61
N LYS A 8 -107.42 0.84 -0.37
CA LYS A 8 -106.62 1.45 -1.44
C LYS A 8 -105.63 2.49 -0.92
N GLN A 9 -106.05 3.34 0.03
CA GLN A 9 -105.15 4.31 0.67
C GLN A 9 -104.03 3.60 1.45
N ILE A 10 -104.35 2.54 2.19
CA ILE A 10 -103.34 1.74 2.91
C ILE A 10 -102.36 1.10 1.92
N GLN A 11 -102.82 0.52 0.81
CA GLN A 11 -101.92 -0.03 -0.21
C GLN A 11 -101.02 1.03 -0.86
N GLN A 12 -101.53 2.23 -1.08
CA GLN A 12 -100.74 3.35 -1.60
C GLN A 12 -99.67 3.80 -0.59
N MET A 13 -100.02 3.88 0.71
CA MET A 13 -99.05 4.13 1.77
C MET A 13 -97.98 3.03 1.85
N VAL A 14 -98.36 1.75 1.75
CA VAL A 14 -97.40 0.63 1.75
C VAL A 14 -96.46 0.69 0.53
N ARG A 15 -96.96 1.07 -0.65
CA ARG A 15 -96.11 1.29 -1.83
C ARG A 15 -95.14 2.45 -1.64
N PHE A 16 -95.60 3.56 -1.07
CA PHE A 16 -94.75 4.71 -0.77
C PHE A 16 -93.63 4.32 0.21
N ILE A 17 -93.97 3.63 1.31
CA ILE A 17 -92.99 3.15 2.30
C ILE A 17 -91.96 2.21 1.65
N ARG A 18 -92.41 1.32 0.75
CA ARG A 18 -91.49 0.43 0.02
C ARG A 18 -90.56 1.19 -0.91
N GLN A 19 -91.09 2.14 -1.69
CA GLN A 19 -90.28 2.95 -2.59
C GLN A 19 -89.27 3.80 -1.82
N GLU A 20 -89.68 4.42 -0.73
CA GLU A 20 -88.80 5.20 0.15
C GLU A 20 -87.70 4.32 0.75
N ALA A 21 -88.02 3.11 1.19
CA ALA A 21 -87.03 2.15 1.68
C ALA A 21 -86.05 1.69 0.57
N GLU A 22 -86.53 1.52 -0.66
CA GLU A 22 -85.73 1.09 -1.81
C GLU A 22 -84.80 2.22 -2.31
N GLU A 23 -85.29 3.46 -2.34
CA GLU A 23 -84.47 4.65 -2.60
C GLU A 23 -83.40 4.84 -1.51
N LYS A 24 -83.76 4.67 -0.24
CA LYS A 24 -82.79 4.75 0.87
C LYS A 24 -81.75 3.64 0.81
N ALA A 25 -82.14 2.42 0.45
CA ALA A 25 -81.22 1.30 0.28
C ALA A 25 -80.24 1.55 -0.88
N ASN A 26 -80.73 2.08 -2.01
CA ASN A 26 -79.89 2.43 -3.14
C ASN A 26 -78.93 3.58 -2.80
N GLU A 27 -79.39 4.61 -2.09
CA GLU A 27 -78.54 5.71 -1.62
C GLU A 27 -77.40 5.19 -0.72
N ILE A 28 -77.71 4.30 0.23
CA ILE A 28 -76.70 3.65 1.08
C ILE A 28 -75.73 2.82 0.24
N SER A 29 -76.23 2.05 -0.74
CA SER A 29 -75.39 1.21 -1.59
C SER A 29 -74.41 2.04 -2.43
N VAL A 30 -74.88 3.13 -3.05
CA VAL A 30 -74.04 4.01 -3.86
C VAL A 30 -73.03 4.73 -2.96
N SER A 31 -73.46 5.26 -1.82
CA SER A 31 -72.56 5.90 -0.85
C SER A 31 -71.49 4.94 -0.35
N ALA A 32 -71.83 3.69 -0.05
CA ALA A 32 -70.88 2.68 0.41
C ALA A 32 -69.86 2.32 -0.68
N GLU A 33 -70.26 2.26 -1.95
CA GLU A 33 -69.35 2.00 -3.07
C GLU A 33 -68.39 3.18 -3.33
N GLU A 34 -68.87 4.42 -3.19
CA GLU A 34 -68.02 5.61 -3.26
C GLU A 34 -66.99 5.63 -2.12
N GLU A 35 -67.43 5.41 -0.88
CA GLU A 35 -66.54 5.33 0.29
C GLU A 35 -65.50 4.21 0.14
N PHE A 36 -65.91 3.01 -0.30
CA PHE A 36 -65.00 1.90 -0.55
C PHE A 36 -63.92 2.26 -1.57
N ASN A 37 -64.31 2.92 -2.66
CA ASN A 37 -63.36 3.31 -3.71
C ASN A 37 -62.38 4.38 -3.21
N ILE A 38 -62.85 5.33 -2.41
CA ILE A 38 -62.01 6.38 -1.79
C ILE A 38 -61.00 5.75 -0.82
N GLU A 39 -61.46 4.90 0.12
CA GLU A 39 -60.57 4.26 1.10
C GLU A 39 -59.55 3.35 0.42
N LYS A 40 -59.99 2.54 -0.54
CA LYS A 40 -59.10 1.68 -1.33
C LYS A 40 -58.02 2.51 -2.03
N LEU A 41 -58.39 3.62 -2.67
CA LEU A 41 -57.44 4.49 -3.35
C LEU A 41 -56.44 5.09 -2.35
N GLN A 42 -56.92 5.59 -1.21
CA GLN A 42 -56.08 6.15 -0.15
C GLN A 42 -55.06 5.12 0.39
N LEU A 43 -55.51 3.89 0.66
CA LEU A 43 -54.63 2.80 1.12
C LEU A 43 -53.55 2.47 0.07
N VAL A 44 -53.95 2.35 -1.19
CA VAL A 44 -53.02 2.06 -2.29
C VAL A 44 -52.02 3.20 -2.51
N GLU A 45 -52.47 4.46 -2.46
CA GLU A 45 -51.59 5.61 -2.62
C GLU A 45 -50.61 5.77 -1.45
N ALA A 46 -51.06 5.52 -0.22
CA ALA A 46 -50.22 5.53 0.97
C ALA A 46 -49.09 4.49 0.87
N GLU A 47 -49.40 3.26 0.49
CA GLU A 47 -48.38 2.21 0.31
C GLU A 47 -47.48 2.48 -0.90
N LYS A 48 -48.02 2.93 -2.04
CA LYS A 48 -47.21 3.36 -3.20
C LYS A 48 -46.22 4.46 -2.83
N LYS A 49 -46.61 5.39 -1.94
CA LYS A 49 -45.73 6.45 -1.45
C LYS A 49 -44.59 5.88 -0.59
N LYS A 50 -44.89 4.96 0.34
CA LYS A 50 -43.87 4.28 1.15
C LYS A 50 -42.88 3.50 0.28
N ILE A 51 -43.39 2.70 -0.67
CA ILE A 51 -42.57 1.92 -1.60
C ILE A 51 -41.66 2.85 -2.42
N ARG A 52 -42.17 3.94 -2.98
CA ARG A 52 -41.35 4.90 -3.74
C ARG A 52 -40.19 5.47 -2.90
N GLN A 53 -40.45 5.86 -1.66
CA GLN A 53 -39.40 6.38 -0.77
C GLN A 53 -38.35 5.32 -0.42
N GLU A 54 -38.75 4.06 -0.25
CA GLU A 54 -37.81 2.97 -0.01
C GLU A 54 -36.91 2.71 -1.23
N TYR A 55 -37.49 2.67 -2.43
CA TYR A 55 -36.73 2.48 -3.67
C TYR A 55 -35.79 3.65 -3.96
N GLU A 56 -36.20 4.89 -3.70
CA GLU A 56 -35.31 6.05 -3.85
C GLU A 56 -34.09 5.96 -2.91
N LYS A 57 -34.27 5.46 -1.68
CA LYS A 57 -33.15 5.20 -0.76
C LYS A 57 -32.24 4.09 -1.28
N LYS A 58 -32.82 2.99 -1.77
CA LYS A 58 -32.05 1.86 -2.36
C LYS A 58 -31.26 2.31 -3.58
N GLU A 59 -31.85 3.11 -4.45
CA GLU A 59 -31.20 3.65 -5.65
C GLU A 59 -29.99 4.52 -5.27
N LYS A 60 -30.17 5.46 -4.34
CA LYS A 60 -29.07 6.28 -3.81
C LYS A 60 -27.95 5.44 -3.19
N GLN A 61 -28.30 4.38 -2.44
CA GLN A 61 -27.30 3.46 -1.87
C GLN A 61 -26.51 2.72 -2.95
N VAL A 62 -27.18 2.24 -4.00
CA VAL A 62 -26.52 1.57 -5.13
C VAL A 62 -25.60 2.53 -5.88
N GLU A 63 -26.01 3.76 -6.10
CA GLU A 63 -25.19 4.77 -6.77
C GLU A 63 -23.91 5.09 -5.95
N ILE A 64 -24.05 5.26 -4.63
CA ILE A 64 -22.90 5.46 -3.73
C ILE A 64 -21.97 4.24 -3.77
N ARG A 65 -22.51 3.02 -3.68
CA ARG A 65 -21.71 1.78 -3.75
C ARG A 65 -20.94 1.69 -5.06
N LYS A 66 -21.57 2.00 -6.19
CA LYS A 66 -20.93 2.01 -7.51
C LYS A 66 -19.77 3.02 -7.57
N LYS A 67 -19.94 4.21 -7.00
CA LYS A 67 -18.87 5.23 -6.91
C LYS A 67 -17.70 4.75 -6.04
N ILE A 68 -17.99 4.11 -4.91
CA ILE A 68 -16.96 3.54 -4.02
C ILE A 68 -16.20 2.42 -4.75
N GLU A 69 -16.91 1.49 -5.37
CA GLU A 69 -16.31 0.34 -6.07
C GLU A 69 -15.43 0.81 -7.24
N TYR A 70 -15.91 1.76 -8.03
CA TYR A 70 -15.12 2.37 -9.09
C TYR A 70 -13.83 3.01 -8.56
N SER A 71 -13.93 3.79 -7.47
CA SER A 71 -12.77 4.41 -6.81
C SER A 71 -11.79 3.36 -6.27
N MET A 72 -12.29 2.31 -5.64
CA MET A 72 -11.48 1.19 -5.14
C MET A 72 -10.75 0.48 -6.27
N GLN A 73 -11.43 0.21 -7.39
CA GLN A 73 -10.82 -0.45 -8.55
C GLN A 73 -9.72 0.42 -9.19
N LEU A 74 -9.95 1.73 -9.28
CA LEU A 74 -8.95 2.68 -9.79
C LEU A 74 -7.73 2.75 -8.86
N ASN A 75 -7.94 2.81 -7.54
CA ASN A 75 -6.85 2.78 -6.58
C ASN A 75 -6.09 1.45 -6.60
N ALA A 76 -6.79 0.32 -6.69
CA ALA A 76 -6.17 -1.00 -6.81
C ALA A 76 -5.31 -1.09 -8.08
N SER A 77 -5.80 -0.58 -9.21
CA SER A 77 -5.04 -0.53 -10.47
C SER A 77 -3.81 0.36 -10.35
N ARG A 78 -3.95 1.53 -9.71
CA ARG A 78 -2.83 2.43 -9.43
C ARG A 78 -1.77 1.79 -8.54
N ILE A 79 -2.17 1.12 -7.46
CA ILE A 79 -1.26 0.42 -6.55
C ILE A 79 -0.49 -0.68 -7.30
N LYS A 80 -1.16 -1.46 -8.15
CA LYS A 80 -0.50 -2.48 -8.98
C LYS A 80 0.59 -1.90 -9.87
N VAL A 81 0.33 -0.75 -10.52
CA VAL A 81 1.34 -0.08 -11.34
C VAL A 81 2.52 0.40 -10.49
N LEU A 82 2.25 0.99 -9.32
CA LEU A 82 3.31 1.45 -8.40
C LEU A 82 4.16 0.29 -7.87
N GLN A 83 3.53 -0.85 -7.55
CA GLN A 83 4.23 -2.08 -7.15
C GLN A 83 5.14 -2.57 -8.29
N ALA A 84 4.61 -2.69 -9.51
CA ALA A 84 5.42 -3.11 -10.66
C ALA A 84 6.60 -2.16 -10.93
N GLN A 85 6.41 -0.85 -10.76
CA GLN A 85 7.50 0.13 -10.87
C GLN A 85 8.57 -0.07 -9.79
N ASP A 86 8.15 -0.34 -8.54
CA ASP A 86 9.07 -0.61 -7.44
C ASP A 86 9.83 -1.93 -7.66
N ASP A 87 9.15 -2.98 -8.14
CA ASP A 87 9.74 -4.28 -8.46
C ASP A 87 10.85 -4.18 -9.52
N VAL A 88 10.63 -3.38 -10.57
CA VAL A 88 11.65 -3.12 -11.61
C VAL A 88 12.88 -2.43 -11.02
N VAL A 89 12.65 -1.42 -10.18
CA VAL A 89 13.72 -0.66 -9.53
C VAL A 89 14.50 -1.54 -8.54
N ASN A 90 13.82 -2.40 -7.78
CA ASN A 90 14.44 -3.36 -6.88
C ASN A 90 15.21 -4.44 -7.65
N SER A 91 14.66 -4.96 -8.74
CA SER A 91 15.34 -5.93 -9.61
C SER A 91 16.64 -5.36 -10.19
N MET A 92 16.65 -4.08 -10.56
CA MET A 92 17.86 -3.39 -11.01
C MET A 92 18.90 -3.29 -9.89
N LYS A 93 18.48 -2.98 -8.66
CA LYS A 93 19.36 -2.98 -7.49
C LYS A 93 19.97 -4.36 -7.25
N GLU A 94 19.16 -5.41 -7.30
CA GLU A 94 19.62 -6.79 -7.13
C GLU A 94 20.61 -7.21 -8.22
N ALA A 95 20.38 -6.81 -9.48
CA ALA A 95 21.32 -7.04 -10.57
C ALA A 95 22.66 -6.33 -10.31
N ALA A 96 22.63 -5.07 -9.86
CA ALA A 96 23.84 -4.35 -9.46
C ALA A 96 24.57 -5.02 -8.28
N SER A 97 23.84 -5.52 -7.27
CA SER A 97 24.41 -6.30 -6.17
C SER A 97 25.10 -7.57 -6.66
N LYS A 98 24.52 -8.29 -7.63
CA LYS A 98 25.14 -9.48 -8.23
C LYS A 98 26.43 -9.13 -8.97
N GLU A 99 26.46 -8.03 -9.72
CA GLU A 99 27.68 -7.56 -10.39
C GLU A 99 28.79 -7.17 -9.40
N LEU A 100 28.45 -6.65 -8.22
CA LEU A 100 29.45 -6.33 -7.19
C LEU A 100 30.22 -7.56 -6.70
N LEU A 101 29.66 -8.77 -6.79
CA LEU A 101 30.37 -10.01 -6.46
C LEU A 101 31.55 -10.25 -7.40
N ASN A 102 31.41 -9.86 -8.67
CA ASN A 102 32.45 -10.04 -9.69
C ASN A 102 33.65 -9.11 -9.46
N VAL A 103 33.47 -8.00 -8.72
CA VAL A 103 34.57 -7.07 -8.40
C VAL A 103 35.66 -7.76 -7.59
N SER A 104 35.29 -8.70 -6.72
CA SER A 104 36.23 -9.48 -5.90
C SER A 104 37.09 -10.46 -6.71
N GLN A 105 36.72 -10.80 -7.95
CA GLN A 105 37.48 -11.73 -8.79
C GLN A 105 38.80 -11.11 -9.31
N ASN A 106 38.84 -9.78 -9.47
CA ASN A 106 40.03 -9.08 -9.94
C ASN A 106 40.90 -8.64 -8.76
N GLU A 107 41.75 -9.53 -8.27
CA GLU A 107 42.52 -9.37 -7.03
C GLU A 107 43.30 -8.04 -6.96
N HIS A 108 43.99 -7.63 -8.03
CA HIS A 108 44.77 -6.39 -8.05
C HIS A 108 43.90 -5.12 -7.93
N VAL A 109 42.78 -5.08 -8.66
CA VAL A 109 41.84 -3.95 -8.62
C VAL A 109 41.14 -3.91 -7.26
N TYR A 110 40.72 -5.07 -6.76
CA TYR A 110 40.04 -5.20 -5.49
C TYR A 110 40.95 -4.83 -4.31
N LYS A 111 42.23 -5.21 -4.36
CA LYS A 111 43.24 -4.84 -3.36
C LYS A 111 43.41 -3.32 -3.24
N ASN A 112 43.48 -2.61 -4.37
CA ASN A 112 43.53 -1.15 -4.38
C ASN A 112 42.23 -0.53 -3.85
N LEU A 113 41.08 -1.09 -4.22
CA LEU A 113 39.78 -0.64 -3.70
C LEU A 113 39.68 -0.83 -2.18
N LEU A 114 40.10 -1.98 -1.65
CA LEU A 114 40.11 -2.24 -0.21
C LEU A 114 41.00 -1.22 0.52
N LYS A 115 42.16 -0.88 -0.05
CA LYS A 115 43.03 0.18 0.49
C LYS A 115 42.28 1.50 0.63
N ASP A 116 41.66 1.95 -0.45
CA ASP A 116 40.94 3.22 -0.49
C ASP A 116 39.75 3.22 0.48
N LEU A 117 39.05 2.09 0.61
CA LEU A 117 37.93 1.93 1.55
C LEU A 117 38.40 2.01 3.01
N ILE A 118 39.54 1.38 3.34
CA ILE A 118 40.14 1.46 4.69
C ILE A 118 40.55 2.90 5.00
N VAL A 119 41.28 3.56 4.10
CA VAL A 119 41.70 4.96 4.27
C VAL A 119 40.49 5.88 4.44
N GLN A 120 39.44 5.70 3.64
CA GLN A 120 38.21 6.48 3.74
C GLN A 120 37.53 6.30 5.10
N SER A 121 37.45 5.06 5.60
CA SER A 121 36.86 4.76 6.90
C SER A 121 37.68 5.35 8.06
N LEU A 122 39.01 5.27 7.99
CA LEU A 122 39.92 5.89 8.97
C LEU A 122 39.75 7.41 9.01
N LEU A 123 39.70 8.08 7.86
CA LEU A 123 39.47 9.53 7.76
C LEU A 123 38.12 9.98 8.34
N ARG A 124 37.12 9.07 8.35
CA ARG A 124 35.79 9.34 8.88
C ARG A 124 35.67 9.08 10.38
N LEU A 125 36.36 8.05 10.90
CA LEU A 125 36.40 7.73 12.32
C LEU A 125 37.32 8.68 13.11
N LYS A 126 38.52 8.98 12.56
CA LYS A 126 39.55 9.82 13.21
C LYS A 126 39.92 9.37 14.63
N GLU A 127 39.94 8.06 14.85
CA GLU A 127 40.31 7.43 16.12
C GLU A 127 41.78 6.96 16.08
N PRO A 128 42.49 6.95 17.23
CA PRO A 128 43.88 6.49 17.29
C PRO A 128 44.01 4.97 17.18
N ALA A 129 42.96 4.21 17.53
CA ALA A 129 42.91 2.76 17.43
C ALA A 129 41.54 2.30 16.92
N VAL A 130 41.53 1.39 15.95
CA VAL A 130 40.31 0.89 15.31
C VAL A 130 40.32 -0.64 15.19
N LEU A 131 39.13 -1.23 15.27
CA LEU A 131 38.87 -2.64 14.99
C LEU A 131 38.38 -2.78 13.55
N LEU A 132 39.03 -3.63 12.75
CA LEU A 132 38.67 -3.90 11.37
C LEU A 132 38.03 -5.28 11.24
N ARG A 133 36.83 -5.33 10.67
CA ARG A 133 36.12 -6.54 10.27
C ARG A 133 36.07 -6.65 8.77
N CYS A 134 36.47 -7.81 8.25
CA CYS A 134 36.40 -8.15 6.84
C CYS A 134 35.86 -9.57 6.66
N ARG A 135 35.59 -9.98 5.42
CA ARG A 135 35.20 -11.36 5.11
C ARG A 135 36.43 -12.26 5.29
N LYS A 136 36.22 -13.52 5.72
CA LYS A 136 37.29 -14.52 5.86
C LYS A 136 38.14 -14.70 4.58
N GLY A 137 37.51 -14.61 3.41
CA GLY A 137 38.21 -14.72 2.13
C GLY A 137 39.14 -13.54 1.81
N ASP A 138 38.86 -12.36 2.35
CA ASP A 138 39.57 -11.12 2.01
C ASP A 138 40.73 -10.82 3.00
N LEU A 139 40.87 -11.64 4.05
CA LEU A 139 41.80 -11.41 5.15
C LEU A 139 43.25 -11.24 4.68
N HIS A 140 43.71 -12.11 3.77
CA HIS A 140 45.05 -12.04 3.18
C HIS A 140 45.30 -10.74 2.39
N LEU A 141 44.28 -10.23 1.67
CA LEU A 141 44.38 -8.97 0.93
C LEU A 141 44.39 -7.78 1.86
N VAL A 142 43.56 -7.81 2.91
CA VAL A 142 43.50 -6.77 3.93
C VAL A 142 44.84 -6.67 4.65
N GLU A 143 45.40 -7.77 5.14
CA GLU A 143 46.71 -7.81 5.80
C GLU A 143 47.81 -7.21 4.92
N ALA A 144 47.82 -7.53 3.62
CA ALA A 144 48.79 -7.00 2.67
C ALA A 144 48.64 -5.49 2.40
N VAL A 145 47.50 -4.89 2.75
CA VAL A 145 47.16 -3.49 2.45
C VAL A 145 47.19 -2.60 3.69
N LEU A 146 47.04 -3.15 4.89
CA LEU A 146 46.96 -2.43 6.16
C LEU A 146 48.10 -1.41 6.35
N GLY A 147 49.35 -1.84 6.17
CA GLY A 147 50.51 -0.96 6.33
C GLY A 147 50.48 0.22 5.35
N SER A 148 50.14 -0.03 4.08
CA SER A 148 50.04 1.04 3.08
C SER A 148 48.88 2.00 3.37
N ALA A 149 47.75 1.48 3.86
CA ALA A 149 46.60 2.30 4.23
C ALA A 149 46.87 3.18 5.46
N ALA A 150 47.57 2.66 6.48
CA ALA A 150 47.94 3.42 7.68
C ALA A 150 48.86 4.60 7.35
N VAL A 151 49.89 4.37 6.54
CA VAL A 151 50.82 5.41 6.06
C VAL A 151 50.06 6.48 5.26
N GLU A 152 49.18 6.07 4.35
CA GLU A 152 48.40 7.01 3.53
C GLU A 152 47.43 7.86 4.37
N TYR A 153 46.78 7.25 5.37
CA TYR A 153 45.96 7.99 6.33
C TYR A 153 46.80 9.00 7.12
N ALA A 154 47.96 8.60 7.66
CA ALA A 154 48.86 9.47 8.41
C ALA A 154 49.29 10.69 7.58
N GLN A 155 49.63 10.48 6.30
CA GLN A 155 49.96 11.56 5.36
C GLN A 155 48.78 12.50 5.10
N LYS A 156 47.58 11.97 4.83
CA LYS A 156 46.39 12.78 4.52
C LYS A 156 45.86 13.55 5.72
N ALA A 157 45.87 12.92 6.90
CA ALA A 157 45.34 13.50 8.13
C ALA A 157 46.39 14.30 8.93
N LYS A 158 47.67 14.21 8.56
CA LYS A 158 48.82 14.84 9.26
C LYS A 158 48.92 14.42 10.74
N VAL A 159 48.70 13.13 11.01
CA VAL A 159 48.73 12.53 12.36
C VAL A 159 49.60 11.28 12.36
N HIS A 160 49.87 10.73 13.54
CA HIS A 160 50.51 9.42 13.67
C HIS A 160 49.65 8.30 13.08
N GLU A 161 50.32 7.20 12.71
CA GLU A 161 49.67 6.01 12.19
C GLU A 161 48.73 5.41 13.25
N PRO A 162 47.47 5.12 12.91
CA PRO A 162 46.52 4.53 13.83
C PRO A 162 46.81 3.05 14.03
N GLU A 163 46.52 2.53 15.23
CA GLU A 163 46.57 1.11 15.52
C GLU A 163 45.35 0.42 14.87
N ILE A 164 45.57 -0.39 13.84
CA ILE A 164 44.50 -1.13 13.15
C ILE A 164 44.56 -2.61 13.57
N ILE A 165 43.56 -3.06 14.31
CA ILE A 165 43.48 -4.43 14.83
C ILE A 165 42.42 -5.20 14.04
N ILE A 166 42.78 -6.33 13.43
CA ILE A 166 41.80 -7.21 12.77
C ILE A 166 41.01 -7.95 13.86
N ASP A 167 39.68 -7.77 13.86
CA ASP A 167 38.78 -8.43 14.81
C ASP A 167 38.60 -9.92 14.43
N HIS A 168 38.33 -10.76 15.44
CA HIS A 168 38.04 -12.18 15.24
C HIS A 168 36.64 -12.42 14.66
N VAL A 169 35.75 -11.42 14.75
CA VAL A 169 34.42 -11.44 14.15
C VAL A 169 34.49 -11.04 12.68
N HIS A 170 34.20 -11.99 11.79
CA HIS A 170 34.28 -11.79 10.35
C HIS A 170 32.92 -11.41 9.76
N LEU A 171 32.95 -10.68 8.63
CA LEU A 171 31.74 -10.42 7.85
C LEU A 171 31.18 -11.71 7.25
N PRO A 172 29.86 -11.77 6.99
CA PRO A 172 29.24 -12.90 6.32
C PRO A 172 29.90 -13.19 4.97
N SER A 173 29.82 -14.44 4.53
CA SER A 173 30.34 -14.81 3.20
C SER A 173 29.46 -14.24 2.09
N GLY A 174 29.97 -14.27 0.86
CA GLY A 174 29.19 -13.88 -0.32
C GLY A 174 27.92 -14.73 -0.47
N PRO A 175 26.91 -14.23 -1.20
CA PRO A 175 25.66 -14.95 -1.44
C PRO A 175 25.98 -16.31 -2.07
N SER A 176 25.43 -17.39 -1.50
CA SER A 176 25.61 -18.76 -2.00
C SER A 176 24.26 -19.38 -2.32
N HIS A 177 24.19 -20.18 -3.40
CA HIS A 177 22.98 -20.90 -3.80
C HIS A 177 22.42 -21.81 -2.69
N HIS A 178 23.26 -22.22 -1.74
CA HIS A 178 22.87 -23.08 -0.62
C HIS A 178 22.20 -22.33 0.54
N ASN A 179 22.35 -21.01 0.62
CA ASN A 179 21.68 -20.19 1.65
C ASN A 179 21.23 -18.84 1.09
N PRO A 180 20.18 -18.82 0.24
CA PRO A 180 19.70 -17.61 -0.43
C PRO A 180 19.13 -16.55 0.53
N HIS A 181 18.76 -16.94 1.76
CA HIS A 181 18.25 -16.05 2.80
C HIS A 181 19.25 -15.80 3.94
N GLY A 182 20.50 -16.24 3.79
CA GLY A 182 21.56 -15.99 4.76
C GLY A 182 22.04 -14.54 4.71
N LEU A 183 22.58 -14.06 5.82
CA LEU A 183 23.38 -12.82 5.82
C LEU A 183 24.53 -13.00 4.82
N SER A 184 24.63 -12.09 3.86
CA SER A 184 25.67 -12.12 2.83
C SER A 184 26.32 -10.76 2.67
N CYS A 185 27.60 -10.78 2.29
CA CYS A 185 28.39 -9.58 2.04
C CYS A 185 29.19 -9.78 0.75
N SER A 186 29.04 -8.85 -0.20
CA SER A 186 29.75 -8.86 -1.47
C SER A 186 31.23 -8.51 -1.30
N GLY A 187 31.58 -7.84 -0.20
CA GLY A 187 32.95 -7.53 0.19
C GLY A 187 33.09 -6.13 0.79
N GLY A 188 34.34 -5.74 1.05
CA GLY A 188 34.68 -4.47 1.68
C GLY A 188 34.97 -4.63 3.18
N VAL A 189 34.94 -3.52 3.92
CA VAL A 189 35.40 -3.48 5.30
C VAL A 189 34.42 -2.74 6.21
N VAL A 190 34.36 -3.17 7.45
CA VAL A 190 33.68 -2.45 8.53
C VAL A 190 34.72 -2.10 9.58
N LEU A 191 34.88 -0.80 9.85
CA LEU A 191 35.77 -0.33 10.90
C LEU A 191 34.95 0.13 12.09
N ALA A 192 35.38 -0.20 13.29
CA ALA A 192 34.79 0.28 14.52
C ALA A 192 35.86 0.95 15.39
N SER A 193 35.43 1.85 16.28
CA SER A 193 36.31 2.31 17.37
C SER A 193 36.70 1.13 18.27
N ARG A 194 37.81 1.26 19.02
CA ARG A 194 38.28 0.23 19.96
C ARG A 194 37.23 -0.15 21.01
N ASP A 195 36.34 0.77 21.38
CA ASP A 195 35.24 0.52 22.31
C ASP A 195 33.96 -0.02 21.62
N GLY A 196 33.97 -0.16 20.30
CA GLY A 196 32.87 -0.68 19.50
C GLY A 196 31.67 0.26 19.34
N LYS A 197 31.71 1.49 19.89
CA LYS A 197 30.54 2.38 19.90
C LYS A 197 30.29 3.07 18.56
N ILE A 198 31.37 3.47 17.88
CA ILE A 198 31.29 4.12 16.58
C ILE A 198 31.66 3.09 15.52
N VAL A 199 30.75 2.82 14.60
CA VAL A 199 30.93 1.85 13.51
C VAL A 199 30.78 2.56 12.17
N CYS A 200 31.80 2.42 11.33
CA CYS A 200 31.81 2.85 9.94
C CYS A 200 31.70 1.63 9.03
N GLU A 201 30.47 1.38 8.57
CA GLU A 201 30.19 0.35 7.58
C GLU A 201 30.55 0.87 6.18
N ASN A 202 31.59 0.30 5.58
CA ASN A 202 32.08 0.66 4.25
C ASN A 202 32.19 -0.59 3.35
N THR A 203 31.20 -1.48 3.49
CA THR A 203 30.99 -2.64 2.61
C THR A 203 30.46 -2.18 1.25
N LEU A 204 30.71 -2.97 0.20
CA LEU A 204 30.20 -2.66 -1.14
C LEU A 204 28.67 -2.59 -1.16
N ASP A 205 28.00 -3.46 -0.38
CA ASP A 205 26.55 -3.50 -0.26
C ASP A 205 25.98 -2.22 0.40
N ALA A 206 26.57 -1.78 1.52
CA ALA A 206 26.13 -0.56 2.19
C ALA A 206 26.35 0.69 1.32
N ARG A 207 27.45 0.70 0.55
CA ARG A 207 27.72 1.79 -0.42
C ARG A 207 26.70 1.80 -1.55
N LEU A 208 26.38 0.63 -2.11
CA LEU A 208 25.34 0.51 -3.13
C LEU A 208 24.00 1.02 -2.59
N ASP A 209 23.63 0.67 -1.37
CA ASP A 209 22.41 1.13 -0.72
C ASP A 209 22.36 2.66 -0.58
N VAL A 210 23.47 3.27 -0.13
CA VAL A 210 23.57 4.73 0.01
C VAL A 210 23.47 5.42 -1.34
N VAL A 211 24.18 4.93 -2.36
CA VAL A 211 24.13 5.49 -3.72
C VAL A 211 22.75 5.33 -4.32
N PHE A 212 22.16 4.15 -4.19
CA PHE A 212 20.83 3.83 -4.72
C PHE A 212 19.77 4.75 -4.13
N ARG A 213 19.75 4.96 -2.81
CA ARG A 213 18.80 5.89 -2.16
C ARG A 213 18.98 7.32 -2.65
N LYS A 214 20.23 7.79 -2.81
CA LYS A 214 20.52 9.15 -3.29
C LYS A 214 20.15 9.34 -4.77
N LYS A 215 20.37 8.32 -5.58
CA LYS A 215 20.13 8.34 -7.04
C LYS A 215 18.75 7.86 -7.44
N LEU A 216 17.94 7.39 -6.50
CA LEU A 216 16.58 6.92 -6.75
C LEU A 216 15.71 7.92 -7.54
N PRO A 217 15.75 9.24 -7.29
CA PRO A 217 15.00 10.21 -8.09
C PRO A 217 15.45 10.25 -9.56
N GLU A 218 16.77 10.20 -9.81
CA GLU A 218 17.35 10.20 -11.16
C GLU A 218 17.04 8.89 -11.88
N ILE A 219 17.16 7.75 -11.19
CA ILE A 219 16.80 6.41 -11.69
C ILE A 219 15.32 6.39 -12.10
N ARG A 220 14.41 6.82 -11.21
CA ARG A 220 12.97 6.85 -11.50
C ARG A 220 12.67 7.79 -12.67
N LYS A 221 13.33 8.95 -12.73
CA LYS A 221 13.20 9.85 -13.87
C LYS A 221 13.68 9.17 -15.15
N SER A 222 14.82 8.48 -15.17
CA SER A 222 15.33 7.86 -16.39
C SER A 222 14.52 6.66 -16.86
N LEU A 223 14.00 5.85 -15.93
CA LEU A 223 13.24 4.63 -16.24
C LEU A 223 11.78 4.94 -16.60
N PHE A 224 11.21 5.97 -15.98
CA PHE A 224 9.79 6.28 -16.04
C PHE A 224 9.47 7.70 -16.50
N SER A 225 10.44 8.45 -17.08
CA SER A 225 10.17 9.82 -17.55
C SER A 225 9.06 9.82 -18.61
N GLN A 226 7.92 10.35 -18.16
CA GLN A 226 6.77 10.90 -18.87
C GLN A 226 6.62 10.49 -20.34
N VAL A 227 5.76 9.48 -20.56
CA VAL A 227 4.67 9.69 -21.54
C VAL A 227 3.82 10.82 -20.95
N ALA A 228 4.17 12.06 -21.27
CA ALA A 228 3.24 13.17 -21.19
C ALA A 228 2.19 12.89 -22.27
N ALA A 229 1.05 12.35 -21.84
CA ALA A 229 -0.18 12.37 -22.63
C ALA A 229 -0.90 13.70 -22.40
#